data_AF-A0A813HJ94-F1
#
_entry.id   AF-A0A813HJ94-F1
#
_cell.length_a   1.000
_cell.length_b   1.000
_cell.length_c   1.000
_cell.angle_alpha   90.00
_cell.angle_beta   90.00
_cell.angle_gamma   90.00
#
_symmetry.space_group_name_H-M   'P 1'
#
loop_
_entity.id
_entity.type
_entity.pdbx_description
1 polymer ?
#
loop_
_entity_poly.entity_id
_entity_poly.type
_entity_poly.pdbx_seq_one_letter_code
_entity_poly.pdbx_strand_id
1 'polypeptide(L)'
;MFQLMRASRMLPQAALRSSTAAMATSCRLLSSPVLASRPQSQDQVKPSLQVGLGAPLSKRNAGVSVLGCAIAMVAVGGCAQGIGQLFAALVVGMARNPSMKEDLFTYTLIGMGFLEFLAIVVILIAGLLLYSE
;
A
#
# COMPACT_ATOMS: atom_id res chain seq x y z
N MET A 1 28.39 19.19 53.32
CA MET A 1 28.78 18.29 54.42
C MET A 1 27.79 17.13 54.43
N PHE A 2 28.21 15.99 53.83
CA PHE A 2 27.64 14.62 53.89
C PHE A 2 26.16 14.43 53.52
N GLN A 3 25.80 13.97 52.31
CA GLN A 3 25.70 12.55 51.90
C GLN A 3 25.14 11.61 52.99
N LEU A 4 24.05 10.87 52.71
CA LEU A 4 24.13 9.45 52.28
C LEU A 4 22.74 8.78 52.23
N MET A 5 22.46 8.18 51.07
CA MET A 5 21.72 6.93 50.85
C MET A 5 20.33 6.71 51.49
N ARG A 6 19.30 6.73 50.63
CA ARG A 6 18.27 5.67 50.68
C ARG A 6 18.12 5.01 49.31
N ALA A 7 18.57 3.77 49.29
CA ALA A 7 18.72 2.89 48.15
C ALA A 7 17.38 2.37 47.61
N SER A 8 17.27 2.40 46.28
CA SER A 8 16.74 1.36 45.38
C SER A 8 15.96 0.19 45.99
N ARG A 9 14.64 0.24 45.82
CA ARG A 9 13.70 -0.91 45.67
C ARG A 9 12.56 -0.33 44.81
N MET A 10 12.31 -0.71 43.57
CA MET A 10 11.96 -2.05 43.10
C MET A 10 12.08 -2.06 41.56
N LEU A 11 12.85 -3.00 41.01
CA LEU A 11 12.57 -3.59 39.70
C LEU A 11 11.86 -4.92 39.94
N PRO A 12 10.96 -5.33 39.04
CA PRO A 12 10.95 -6.73 38.62
C PRO A 12 11.17 -6.81 37.11
N GLN A 13 12.20 -7.58 36.74
CA GLN A 13 12.43 -8.08 35.40
C GLN A 13 11.36 -9.10 35.01
N ALA A 14 10.90 -8.99 33.76
CA ALA A 14 10.61 -10.06 32.81
C ALA A 14 10.33 -11.48 33.34
N ALA A 15 9.08 -11.95 33.22
CA ALA A 15 8.71 -13.30 32.81
C ALA A 15 7.19 -13.47 32.85
N LEU A 16 6.48 -13.28 31.73
CA LEU A 16 5.13 -13.85 31.57
C LEU A 16 4.99 -14.49 30.19
N ARG A 17 5.52 -15.71 30.08
CA ARG A 17 5.03 -16.73 29.16
C ARG A 17 3.71 -17.28 29.74
N SER A 18 2.60 -17.16 29.02
CA SER A 18 1.35 -17.98 29.05
C SER A 18 0.32 -17.25 28.17
N SER A 19 -0.39 -17.84 27.20
CA SER A 19 -1.25 -19.01 27.38
C SER A 19 -1.48 -19.75 26.05
N THR A 20 -1.13 -21.04 26.05
CA THR A 20 -1.71 -22.08 25.20
C THR A 20 -3.03 -22.58 25.80
N ALA A 21 -3.79 -23.36 25.01
CA ALA A 21 -5.03 -24.12 25.31
C ALA A 21 -6.34 -23.30 25.26
N ALA A 22 -7.18 -23.45 24.23
CA ALA A 22 -8.06 -24.60 23.92
C ALA A 22 -9.34 -24.64 24.77
N MET A 23 -10.44 -24.13 24.20
CA MET A 23 -11.82 -24.58 24.41
C MET A 23 -12.50 -24.46 23.03
N ALA A 24 -12.82 -25.51 22.28
CA ALA A 24 -13.67 -26.67 22.55
C ALA A 24 -15.16 -26.31 22.72
N THR A 25 -15.85 -26.11 21.59
CA THR A 25 -17.30 -26.33 21.45
C THR A 25 -17.48 -27.12 20.14
N SER A 26 -17.33 -28.44 20.17
CA SER A 26 -18.34 -29.45 20.50
C SER A 26 -19.47 -29.56 19.46
N CYS A 27 -19.40 -30.67 18.71
CA CYS A 27 -20.49 -31.40 18.05
C CYS A 27 -21.15 -30.84 16.78
N ARG A 28 -20.60 -31.20 15.61
CA ARG A 28 -21.35 -31.83 14.49
C ARG A 28 -20.47 -32.84 13.73
N LEU A 29 -20.30 -34.01 14.34
CA LEU A 29 -20.05 -35.26 13.60
C LEU A 29 -21.39 -35.79 13.09
N LEU A 30 -21.33 -36.53 11.96
CA LEU A 30 -22.41 -37.14 11.16
C LEU A 30 -22.97 -36.30 10.01
N SER A 31 -22.24 -36.27 8.90
CA SER A 31 -22.78 -36.77 7.62
C SER A 31 -21.64 -36.96 6.61
N SER A 32 -21.29 -38.22 6.35
CA SER A 32 -20.62 -38.65 5.14
C SER A 32 -21.66 -39.39 4.28
N PRO A 33 -21.65 -39.16 2.97
CA PRO A 33 -21.42 -40.26 2.04
C PRO A 33 -20.26 -39.90 1.11
N VAL A 34 -19.19 -40.70 1.09
CA VAL A 34 -19.02 -41.84 0.17
C VAL A 34 -18.88 -41.38 -1.29
N LEU A 35 -17.61 -41.35 -1.71
CA LEU A 35 -17.06 -41.89 -2.96
C LEU A 35 -17.73 -41.49 -4.28
N ALA A 36 -17.29 -40.34 -4.81
CA ALA A 36 -17.12 -40.17 -6.26
C ALA A 36 -15.71 -39.64 -6.52
N SER A 37 -14.74 -40.55 -6.49
CA SER A 37 -13.37 -40.32 -6.95
C SER A 37 -13.40 -40.08 -8.47
N ARG A 38 -13.61 -38.83 -8.87
CA ARG A 38 -13.24 -38.36 -10.20
C ARG A 38 -11.71 -38.28 -10.23
N PRO A 39 -11.01 -38.86 -11.22
CA PRO A 39 -9.59 -38.62 -11.36
C PRO A 39 -9.40 -37.13 -11.66
N GLN A 40 -9.03 -36.36 -10.65
CA GLN A 40 -8.39 -35.07 -10.85
C GLN A 40 -6.98 -35.39 -11.32
N SER A 41 -6.80 -35.31 -12.63
CA SER A 41 -5.50 -35.07 -13.24
C SER A 41 -4.83 -33.93 -12.46
N GLN A 42 -3.85 -34.27 -11.62
CA GLN A 42 -2.92 -33.32 -11.05
C GLN A 42 -2.19 -32.67 -12.23
N ASP A 43 -2.65 -31.49 -12.65
CA ASP A 43 -1.84 -30.61 -13.46
C ASP A 43 -0.70 -30.12 -12.56
N GLN A 44 0.43 -30.79 -12.73
CA GLN A 44 1.76 -30.46 -12.27
C GLN A 44 1.96 -28.95 -12.00
N VAL A 45 2.11 -28.59 -10.73
CA VAL A 45 2.76 -27.32 -10.35
C VAL A 45 4.25 -27.46 -10.67
N LYS A 46 4.61 -27.21 -11.93
CA LYS A 46 5.99 -26.87 -12.29
C LYS A 46 6.21 -25.39 -11.93
N PRO A 47 7.15 -25.05 -11.05
CA PRO A 47 7.63 -23.68 -10.94
C PRO A 47 8.51 -23.43 -12.17
N SER A 48 7.90 -23.17 -13.32
CA SER A 48 8.63 -22.65 -14.48
C SER A 48 8.93 -21.18 -14.22
N LEU A 49 9.97 -20.94 -13.43
CA LEU A 49 10.70 -19.69 -13.39
C LEU A 49 11.44 -19.54 -14.73
N GLN A 50 10.70 -19.20 -15.77
CA GLN A 50 11.26 -18.91 -17.09
C GLN A 50 10.85 -17.49 -17.46
N VAL A 51 11.36 -16.53 -16.68
CA VAL A 51 11.39 -15.11 -17.05
C VAL A 51 12.50 -14.95 -18.10
N GLY A 52 12.24 -15.48 -19.29
CA GLY A 52 13.06 -15.21 -20.48
C GLY A 52 12.49 -13.99 -21.17
N LEU A 53 13.34 -13.00 -21.44
CA LEU A 53 13.01 -11.81 -22.22
C LEU A 53 12.71 -12.24 -23.69
N GLY A 54 11.50 -12.74 -23.95
CA GLY A 54 11.07 -13.23 -25.27
C GLY A 54 10.34 -14.59 -25.31
N ALA A 55 10.02 -15.21 -24.18
CA ALA A 55 9.17 -16.42 -24.20
C ALA A 55 7.70 -16.04 -24.52
N PRO A 56 7.02 -16.73 -25.47
CA PRO A 56 5.63 -16.40 -25.80
C PRO A 56 4.71 -16.71 -24.60
N LEU A 57 4.19 -15.66 -23.95
CA LEU A 57 3.20 -15.77 -22.87
C LEU A 57 1.88 -16.34 -23.42
N SER A 58 1.75 -17.67 -23.40
CA SER A 58 0.54 -18.38 -23.82
C SER A 58 -0.66 -18.19 -22.88
N LYS A 59 -0.50 -17.52 -21.73
CA LYS A 59 -1.59 -17.14 -20.81
C LYS A 59 -1.37 -15.70 -20.31
N ARG A 60 -2.29 -14.80 -20.68
CA ARG A 60 -2.37 -13.43 -20.15
C ARG A 60 -3.10 -13.41 -18.81
N ASN A 61 -2.47 -12.88 -17.76
CA ASN A 61 -3.07 -12.78 -16.44
C ASN A 61 -3.67 -11.38 -16.22
N ALA A 62 -4.78 -11.09 -16.89
CA ALA A 62 -5.46 -9.78 -16.82
C ALA A 62 -5.83 -9.33 -15.38
N GLY A 63 -5.95 -10.25 -14.43
CA GLY A 63 -6.22 -9.90 -13.03
C GLY A 63 -5.02 -9.25 -12.30
N VAL A 64 -3.78 -9.62 -12.66
CA VAL A 64 -2.57 -9.11 -12.01
C VAL A 64 -2.27 -7.68 -12.49
N SER A 65 -2.43 -7.42 -13.78
CA SER A 65 -2.25 -6.10 -14.37
C SER A 65 -3.24 -5.07 -13.82
N VAL A 66 -4.52 -5.44 -13.69
CA VAL A 66 -5.56 -4.58 -13.10
C VAL A 66 -5.27 -4.29 -11.63
N LEU A 67 -4.81 -5.28 -10.86
CA LEU A 67 -4.42 -5.06 -9.47
C LEU A 67 -3.21 -4.12 -9.36
N GLY A 68 -2.20 -4.31 -10.20
CA GLY A 68 -1.02 -3.42 -10.27
C GLY A 68 -1.40 -1.98 -10.65
N CYS A 69 -2.30 -1.82 -11.62
CA CYS A 69 -2.87 -0.54 -12.03
C CYS A 69 -3.61 0.15 -10.86
N ALA A 70 -4.46 -0.60 -10.13
CA ALA A 70 -5.19 -0.07 -8.99
C ALA A 70 -4.25 0.41 -7.85
N ILE A 71 -3.20 -0.35 -7.55
CA ILE A 71 -2.19 0.03 -6.54
C ILE A 71 -1.43 1.29 -6.99
N ALA A 72 -1.04 1.37 -8.26
CA ALA A 72 -0.36 2.55 -8.80
C ALA A 72 -1.23 3.82 -8.69
N MET A 73 -2.54 3.71 -8.91
CA MET A 73 -3.48 4.84 -8.86
C MET A 73 -3.65 5.45 -7.46
N VAL A 74 -3.30 4.73 -6.39
CA VAL A 74 -3.32 5.30 -5.02
C VAL A 74 -2.42 6.52 -4.91
N ALA A 75 -1.32 6.57 -5.67
CA ALA A 75 -0.39 7.70 -5.68
C ALA A 75 -1.03 9.02 -6.19
N VAL A 76 -2.09 8.95 -7.01
CA VAL A 76 -2.83 10.14 -7.49
C VAL A 76 -3.50 10.87 -6.31
N GLY A 77 -3.92 10.14 -5.27
CA GLY A 77 -4.45 10.74 -4.04
C GLY A 77 -3.45 11.67 -3.34
N GLY A 78 -2.15 11.35 -3.39
CA GLY A 78 -1.09 12.21 -2.86
C GLY A 78 -0.94 13.52 -3.66
N CYS A 79 -1.15 13.48 -4.98
CA CYS A 79 -1.15 14.66 -5.83
C CYS A 79 -2.34 15.58 -5.48
N ALA A 80 -3.52 15.02 -5.26
CA ALA A 80 -4.70 15.78 -4.83
C ALA A 80 -4.48 16.48 -3.48
N GLN A 81 -3.88 15.78 -2.51
CA GLN A 81 -3.49 16.39 -1.24
C GLN A 81 -2.46 17.52 -1.44
N GLY A 82 -1.47 17.31 -2.32
CA GLY A 82 -0.46 18.31 -2.67
C GLY A 82 -1.05 19.59 -3.25
N ILE A 83 -2.04 19.48 -4.13
CA ILE A 83 -2.75 20.63 -4.71
C ILE A 83 -3.48 21.42 -3.61
N GLY A 84 -4.14 20.74 -2.67
CA GLY A 84 -4.80 21.41 -1.54
C GLY A 84 -3.82 22.21 -0.67
N GLN A 85 -2.63 21.65 -0.39
CA GLN A 85 -1.59 22.35 0.36
C GLN A 85 -1.00 23.53 -0.40
N LEU A 86 -0.84 23.40 -1.72
CA LEU A 86 -0.36 24.47 -2.58
C LEU A 86 -1.29 25.68 -2.55
N PHE A 87 -2.60 25.47 -2.71
CA PHE A 87 -3.58 26.56 -2.63
C PHE A 87 -3.71 27.13 -1.21
N ALA A 88 -3.59 26.30 -0.16
CA ALA A 88 -3.56 26.80 1.21
C ALA A 88 -2.37 27.74 1.45
N ALA A 89 -1.18 27.39 0.95
CA ALA A 89 0.01 28.23 1.03
C ALA A 89 -0.13 29.54 0.25
N LEU A 90 -0.77 29.52 -0.93
CA LEU A 90 -1.07 30.73 -1.69
C LEU A 90 -1.98 31.68 -0.91
N VAL A 91 -3.08 31.19 -0.31
CA VAL A 91 -4.00 32.05 0.46
C VAL A 91 -3.29 32.68 1.66
N VAL A 92 -2.52 31.89 2.41
CA VAL A 92 -1.75 32.40 3.57
C VAL A 92 -0.66 33.39 3.11
N GLY A 93 -0.01 33.12 1.99
CA GLY A 93 1.02 33.99 1.43
C GLY A 93 0.47 35.33 0.95
N MET A 94 -0.67 35.33 0.25
CA MET A 94 -1.36 36.55 -0.15
C MET A 94 -1.89 37.35 1.04
N ALA A 95 -2.36 36.67 2.09
CA ALA A 95 -2.81 37.33 3.32
C ALA A 95 -1.67 38.03 4.07
N ARG A 96 -0.43 37.54 3.94
CA ARG A 96 0.76 38.15 4.55
C ARG A 96 1.34 39.31 3.77
N ASN A 97 1.31 39.23 2.43
CA ASN A 97 1.79 40.31 1.60
C ASN A 97 0.99 40.40 0.28
N PRO A 98 -0.08 41.21 0.23
CA PRO A 98 -0.95 41.30 -0.95
C PRO A 98 -0.31 42.02 -2.14
N SER A 99 0.80 42.75 -1.95
CA SER A 99 1.48 43.46 -3.04
C SER A 99 2.14 42.53 -4.05
N MET A 100 2.53 41.32 -3.62
CA MET A 100 3.19 40.31 -4.48
C MET A 100 2.24 39.22 -4.96
N LYS A 101 0.92 39.49 -5.01
CA LYS A 101 -0.08 38.47 -5.35
C LYS A 101 0.15 37.83 -6.73
N GLU A 102 0.59 38.61 -7.71
CA GLU A 102 0.74 38.16 -9.10
C GLU A 102 1.93 37.20 -9.24
N ASP A 103 3.04 37.51 -8.55
CA ASP A 103 4.21 36.63 -8.50
C ASP A 103 3.89 35.33 -7.75
N LEU A 104 3.19 35.43 -6.62
CA LEU A 104 2.81 34.27 -5.82
C LEU A 104 1.82 33.35 -6.56
N PHE A 105 0.90 33.94 -7.31
CA PHE A 105 -0.01 33.20 -8.17
C PHE A 105 0.74 32.53 -9.34
N THR A 106 1.70 33.24 -9.96
CA THR A 106 2.54 32.68 -11.03
C THR A 106 3.35 31.48 -10.54
N TYR A 107 3.99 31.57 -9.36
CA TYR A 107 4.69 30.43 -8.76
C TYR A 107 3.76 29.27 -8.40
N THR A 108 2.55 29.58 -7.95
CA THR A 108 1.53 28.57 -7.66
C THR A 108 1.06 27.86 -8.94
N LEU A 109 0.90 28.57 -10.05
CA LEU A 109 0.57 27.92 -11.33
C LEU A 109 1.70 27.02 -11.85
N ILE A 110 2.96 27.43 -11.67
CA ILE A 110 4.12 26.58 -11.98
C ILE A 110 4.09 25.30 -11.13
N GLY A 111 3.84 25.44 -9.81
CA GLY A 111 3.70 24.31 -8.89
C GLY A 111 2.53 23.39 -9.23
N MET A 112 1.39 23.96 -9.63
CA MET A 112 0.20 23.21 -10.06
C MET A 112 0.50 22.42 -11.34
N GLY A 113 1.12 23.05 -12.35
CA GLY A 113 1.53 22.35 -13.57
C GLY A 113 2.48 21.19 -13.31
N PHE A 114 3.38 21.31 -12.32
CA PHE A 114 4.25 20.20 -11.91
C PHE A 114 3.47 19.06 -11.23
N LEU A 115 2.50 19.37 -10.36
CA LEU A 115 1.64 18.37 -9.72
C LEU A 115 0.74 17.65 -10.73
N GLU A 116 0.20 18.36 -11.72
CA GLU A 116 -0.54 17.77 -12.84
C GLU A 116 0.35 16.86 -13.68
N PHE A 117 1.59 17.27 -13.96
CA PHE A 117 2.56 16.42 -14.65
C PHE A 117 2.81 15.12 -13.88
N LEU A 118 3.00 15.17 -12.55
CA LEU A 118 3.17 13.97 -11.73
C LEU A 118 1.92 13.08 -11.75
N ALA A 119 0.72 13.66 -11.69
CA ALA A 119 -0.53 12.91 -11.78
C ALA A 119 -0.66 12.19 -13.14
N ILE A 120 -0.36 12.88 -14.24
CA ILE A 120 -0.37 12.30 -15.59
C ILE A 120 0.67 11.18 -15.72
N VAL A 121 1.88 11.34 -15.17
CA VAL A 121 2.90 10.29 -15.18
C VAL A 121 2.42 9.03 -14.46
N VAL A 122 1.79 9.17 -13.29
CA VAL A 122 1.21 8.03 -12.55
C VAL A 122 0.11 7.35 -13.38
N ILE A 123 -0.79 8.13 -13.97
CA ILE A 123 -1.87 7.60 -14.83
C ILE A 123 -1.30 6.89 -16.06
N LEU A 124 -0.23 7.42 -16.66
CA LEU A 124 0.44 6.80 -17.80
C LEU A 124 1.03 5.45 -17.41
N ILE A 125 1.73 5.37 -16.27
CA ILE A 125 2.27 4.10 -15.75
C ILE A 125 1.14 3.11 -15.45
N ALA A 126 0.05 3.56 -14.83
CA ALA A 126 -1.12 2.72 -14.56
C ALA A 126 -1.78 2.22 -15.86
N GLY A 127 -1.84 3.06 -16.90
CA GLY A 127 -2.32 2.70 -18.23
C GLY A 127 -1.40 1.72 -18.96
N LEU A 128 -0.08 1.88 -18.83
CA LEU A 128 0.89 0.92 -19.32
C LEU A 128 0.73 -0.42 -18.62
N LEU A 129 0.59 -0.46 -17.28
CA LEU A 129 0.35 -1.70 -16.55
C LEU A 129 -0.92 -2.41 -17.02
N LEU A 130 -1.99 -1.67 -17.29
CA LEU A 130 -3.25 -2.23 -17.80
C LEU A 130 -3.07 -2.90 -19.17
N TYR A 131 -2.31 -2.27 -20.08
CA TYR A 131 -2.14 -2.73 -21.48
C TYR A 131 -0.87 -3.56 -21.73
N SER A 132 0.05 -3.63 -20.76
CA SER A 132 1.34 -4.32 -20.91
C SER A 132 1.23 -5.85 -20.92
N GLU A 133 0.03 -6.41 -20.71
CA GLU A 133 -0.20 -7.85 -20.59
C GLU A 133 -0.99 -8.44 -21.76
#